data_AF-A0A931XAL8-F1
#
_entry.id   AF-A0A931XAL8-F1
#
_cell.length_a   1.000
_cell.length_b   1.000
_cell.length_c   1.000
_cell.angle_alpha   90.00
_cell.angle_beta   90.00
_cell.angle_gamma   90.00
#
_symmetry.space_group_name_H-M   'P 1'
#
loop_
_entity.id
_entity.type
_entity.pdbx_description
1 polymer ?
#
loop_
_entity_poly.entity_id
_entity_poly.type
_entity_poly.pdbx_seq_one_letter_code
_entity_poly.pdbx_strand_id
1 'polypeptide(L)'
;MSKRPNVQSARERAVERDTQRARRARDARLSAERGRRRTATTPEPTITCVGRGPVGGSIPRTVQAWIDREAADQLRRYGRIAAEMETLAPARERWVREFYERITGPRGFSVHAGQRRTIAAGELPERPRRPWRVVW
;
A
#
# COMPACT_ATOMS: atom_id res chain seq x y z
N MET A 1 17.52 68.89 0.54
CA MET A 1 17.89 67.46 0.38
C MET A 1 16.62 66.63 0.51
N SER A 2 16.04 66.16 -0.60
CA SER A 2 14.83 65.31 -0.58
C SER A 2 15.20 63.91 -1.03
N LYS A 3 15.20 62.93 -0.11
CA LYS A 3 15.48 61.52 -0.42
C LYS A 3 14.26 60.93 -1.12
N ARG A 4 14.37 60.66 -2.42
CA ARG A 4 13.33 59.91 -3.17
C ARG A 4 13.19 58.51 -2.56
N PRO A 5 11.98 58.04 -2.22
CA PRO A 5 11.81 56.71 -1.65
C PRO A 5 12.13 55.64 -2.68
N ASN A 6 12.85 54.61 -2.24
CA ASN A 6 13.29 53.49 -3.08
C ASN A 6 12.07 52.63 -3.50
N VAL A 7 11.64 52.82 -4.75
CA VAL A 7 10.47 52.16 -5.38
C VAL A 7 10.61 50.63 -5.41
N GLN A 8 11.84 50.10 -5.41
CA GLN A 8 12.08 48.65 -5.38
C GLN A 8 11.65 48.04 -4.04
N SER A 9 11.90 48.73 -2.91
CA SER A 9 11.51 48.27 -1.58
C SER A 9 9.98 48.23 -1.36
N ALA A 10 9.23 49.08 -2.06
CA ALA A 10 7.78 49.14 -1.94
C ALA A 10 7.09 47.98 -2.68
N ARG A 11 7.66 47.55 -3.81
CA ARG A 11 7.19 46.41 -4.61
C ARG A 11 7.45 45.08 -3.88
N GLU A 12 8.63 44.92 -3.30
CA GLU A 12 8.98 43.73 -2.50
C GLU A 12 8.05 43.57 -1.29
N ARG A 13 7.77 44.66 -0.56
CA ARG A 13 6.80 44.64 0.55
C ARG A 13 5.37 44.34 0.10
N ALA A 14 4.99 44.68 -1.14
CA ALA A 14 3.68 44.33 -1.68
C ALA A 14 3.56 42.82 -1.95
N VAL A 15 4.59 42.23 -2.58
CA VAL A 15 4.66 40.78 -2.83
C VAL A 15 4.67 40.01 -1.50
N GLU A 16 5.38 40.50 -0.49
CA GLU A 16 5.41 39.85 0.82
C GLU A 16 4.05 39.93 1.55
N ARG A 17 3.33 41.05 1.44
CA ARG A 17 1.96 41.14 1.98
C ARG A 17 0.99 40.20 1.27
N ASP A 18 1.10 40.06 -0.05
CA ASP A 18 0.24 39.18 -0.83
C ASP A 18 0.49 37.70 -0.52
N THR A 19 1.76 37.32 -0.38
CA THR A 19 2.13 35.95 0.04
C THR A 19 1.68 35.64 1.47
N GLN A 20 1.79 36.60 2.39
CA GLN A 20 1.26 36.44 3.76
C GLN A 20 -0.27 36.34 3.77
N ARG A 21 -0.97 37.12 2.94
CA ARG A 21 -2.44 37.05 2.80
C ARG A 21 -2.88 35.69 2.25
N ALA A 22 -2.17 35.16 1.25
CA ALA A 22 -2.44 33.84 0.68
C ALA A 22 -2.24 32.71 1.70
N ARG A 23 -1.19 32.78 2.53
CA ARG A 23 -0.96 31.81 3.62
C ARG A 23 -2.09 31.84 4.65
N ARG A 24 -2.47 33.03 5.13
CA ARG A 24 -3.58 33.18 6.09
C ARG A 24 -4.91 32.66 5.55
N ALA A 25 -5.21 32.89 4.26
CA ALA A 25 -6.41 32.37 3.63
C ALA A 25 -6.42 30.83 3.55
N ARG A 26 -5.26 30.21 3.26
CA ARG A 26 -5.09 28.76 3.25
C ARG A 26 -5.30 28.15 4.64
N ASP A 27 -4.73 28.77 5.68
CA ASP A 27 -4.85 28.30 7.06
C ASP A 27 -6.27 28.45 7.60
N ALA A 28 -6.97 29.53 7.25
CA ALA A 28 -8.38 29.73 7.57
C ALA A 28 -9.27 28.66 6.92
N ARG A 29 -9.00 28.31 5.64
CA ARG A 29 -9.72 27.25 4.93
C ARG A 29 -9.51 25.88 5.58
N LEU A 30 -8.27 25.53 5.92
CA LEU A 30 -7.94 24.29 6.62
C LEU A 30 -8.59 24.21 8.00
N SER A 31 -8.68 25.34 8.72
CA SER A 31 -9.32 25.39 10.04
C SER A 31 -10.84 25.23 9.96
N ALA A 32 -11.49 25.87 8.98
CA ALA A 32 -12.92 25.70 8.72
C ALA A 32 -13.28 24.27 8.29
N GLU A 33 -12.38 23.60 7.57
CA GLU A 33 -12.54 22.22 7.13
C GLU A 33 -12.36 21.22 8.28
N ARG A 34 -11.47 21.50 9.25
CA ARG A 34 -11.37 20.74 10.50
C ARG A 34 -12.60 20.90 11.39
N GLY A 35 -13.20 22.09 11.44
CA GLY A 35 -14.43 22.36 12.19
C GLY A 35 -15.63 21.55 11.69
N ARG A 36 -15.81 21.46 10.37
CA ARG A 36 -16.91 20.68 9.76
C ARG A 36 -16.82 19.17 9.98
N ARG A 37 -15.61 18.62 10.16
CA ARG A 37 -15.43 17.17 10.43
C ARG A 37 -15.81 16.75 11.85
N ARG A 38 -15.95 17.70 12.80
CA ARG A 38 -16.30 17.37 14.20
C ARG A 38 -17.79 17.29 14.48
N THR A 39 -18.65 17.84 13.62
CA THR A 39 -20.10 17.95 13.89
C THR A 39 -20.95 16.93 13.13
N ALA A 40 -20.33 16.01 12.38
CA ALA A 40 -21.01 14.95 11.65
C ALA A 40 -20.58 13.57 12.17
N THR A 41 -20.81 13.30 13.45
CA THR A 41 -20.70 11.95 14.01
C THR A 41 -22.06 11.29 13.89
N THR A 42 -22.36 10.75 12.71
CA THR A 42 -23.36 9.69 12.57
C THR A 42 -22.85 8.49 13.39
N PRO A 43 -23.66 7.86 14.26
CA PRO A 43 -23.20 6.69 15.00
C PRO A 43 -22.88 5.58 13.99
N GLU A 44 -21.60 5.21 13.92
CA GLU A 44 -21.16 4.07 13.13
C GLU A 44 -21.80 2.79 13.71
N PRO A 45 -22.37 1.91 12.88
CA PRO A 45 -22.90 0.64 13.37
C PRO A 45 -21.75 -0.15 14.00
N THR A 46 -21.85 -0.42 15.29
CA THR A 46 -20.88 -1.24 16.02
C THR A 46 -21.00 -2.67 15.52
N ILE A 47 -20.11 -3.07 14.61
CA ILE A 47 -19.99 -4.46 14.17
C ILE A 47 -19.14 -5.19 15.22
N THR A 48 -19.79 -5.79 16.21
CA THR A 48 -19.15 -6.73 17.13
C THR A 48 -18.79 -8.02 16.40
N CYS A 49 -17.50 -8.26 16.19
CA CYS A 49 -16.96 -9.53 15.73
C CYS A 49 -17.10 -10.58 16.84
N VAL A 50 -18.28 -11.20 17.00
CA VAL A 50 -18.45 -12.30 17.95
C VAL A 50 -17.87 -13.56 17.34
N GLY A 51 -16.87 -14.13 18.01
CA GLY A 51 -16.25 -15.38 17.61
C GLY A 51 -17.26 -16.52 17.46
N ARG A 52 -17.11 -17.24 16.35
CA ARG A 52 -17.43 -18.66 16.13
C ARG A 52 -18.60 -19.25 16.94
N GLY A 53 -19.81 -19.10 16.40
CA GLY A 53 -21.00 -19.90 16.71
C GLY A 53 -22.00 -19.81 15.55
N PRO A 54 -22.92 -20.78 15.35
CA PRO A 54 -23.90 -20.70 14.27
C PRO A 54 -24.92 -19.60 14.61
N VAL A 55 -24.76 -18.43 14.01
CA VAL A 55 -25.71 -17.32 14.16
C VAL A 55 -26.96 -17.62 13.32
N GLY A 56 -27.91 -18.32 13.93
CA GLY A 56 -29.26 -18.56 13.38
C GLY A 56 -30.13 -17.29 13.41
N GLY A 57 -29.61 -16.14 12.97
CA GLY A 57 -30.34 -14.88 12.87
C GLY A 57 -30.19 -14.28 11.48
N SER A 58 -31.25 -13.69 10.93
CA SER A 58 -31.19 -13.00 9.65
C SER A 58 -30.34 -11.73 9.79
N ILE A 59 -29.40 -11.54 8.87
CA ILE A 59 -28.54 -10.35 8.82
C ILE A 59 -29.43 -9.14 8.49
N PRO A 60 -29.38 -8.03 9.26
CA PRO A 60 -30.12 -6.82 8.92
C PRO A 60 -29.76 -6.32 7.52
N ARG A 61 -30.73 -5.79 6.76
CA ARG A 61 -30.49 -5.36 5.36
C ARG A 61 -29.37 -4.35 5.19
N THR A 62 -29.19 -3.45 6.16
CA THR A 62 -28.10 -2.47 6.16
C THR A 62 -26.73 -3.12 6.32
N VAL A 63 -26.63 -4.15 7.17
CA VAL A 63 -25.42 -4.94 7.37
C VAL A 63 -25.13 -5.78 6.12
N GLN A 64 -26.14 -6.39 5.51
CA GLN A 64 -25.97 -7.14 4.26
C GLN A 64 -25.43 -6.24 3.13
N ALA A 65 -26.01 -5.04 2.95
CA ALA A 65 -25.53 -4.10 1.93
C ALA A 65 -24.08 -3.64 2.18
N TRP A 66 -23.67 -3.50 3.45
CA TRP A 66 -22.28 -3.24 3.80
C TRP A 66 -21.37 -4.43 3.46
N ILE A 67 -21.78 -5.66 3.81
CA ILE A 67 -21.03 -6.88 3.46
C ILE A 67 -20.86 -6.99 1.94
N ASP A 68 -21.92 -6.78 1.16
CA ASP A 68 -21.87 -6.89 -0.30
C ASP A 68 -20.91 -5.86 -0.90
N ARG A 69 -20.91 -4.64 -0.36
CA ARG A 69 -19.97 -3.58 -0.76
C ARG A 69 -18.53 -3.97 -0.44
N GLU A 70 -18.25 -4.40 0.79
CA GLU A 70 -16.90 -4.80 1.20
C GLU A 70 -16.42 -6.01 0.40
N ALA A 71 -17.28 -7.00 0.14
CA ALA A 71 -16.98 -8.14 -0.70
C ALA A 71 -16.59 -7.70 -2.13
N ALA A 72 -17.38 -6.79 -2.72
CA ALA A 72 -17.07 -6.24 -4.04
C ALA A 72 -15.73 -5.48 -4.04
N ASP A 73 -15.45 -4.70 -2.99
CA ASP A 73 -14.20 -3.93 -2.85
C ASP A 73 -12.99 -4.87 -2.71
N GLN A 74 -13.12 -5.92 -1.92
CA GLN A 74 -12.08 -6.93 -1.73
C GLN A 74 -11.83 -7.74 -3.00
N LEU A 75 -12.88 -8.10 -3.75
CA LEU A 75 -12.73 -8.76 -5.05
C LEU A 75 -11.98 -7.89 -6.06
N ARG A 76 -12.25 -6.58 -6.09
CA ARG A 76 -11.52 -5.64 -6.97
C ARG A 76 -10.04 -5.53 -6.58
N ARG A 77 -9.74 -5.41 -5.28
CA ARG A 77 -8.35 -5.38 -4.78
C ARG A 77 -7.63 -6.69 -5.09
N TYR A 78 -8.29 -7.82 -4.85
CA TYR A 78 -7.77 -9.14 -5.15
C TYR A 78 -7.44 -9.28 -6.65
N GLY A 79 -8.38 -8.93 -7.53
CA GLY A 79 -8.17 -9.02 -8.98
C GLY A 79 -6.96 -8.21 -9.44
N ARG A 80 -6.78 -6.99 -8.90
CA ARG A 80 -5.61 -6.17 -9.18
C ARG A 80 -4.31 -6.83 -8.71
N ILE A 81 -4.25 -7.27 -7.45
CA ILE A 81 -3.05 -7.90 -6.89
C ILE A 81 -2.72 -9.19 -7.66
N ALA A 82 -3.71 -10.01 -7.96
CA ALA A 82 -3.51 -11.26 -8.70
C ALA A 82 -2.92 -11.00 -10.09
N ALA A 83 -3.42 -9.97 -10.79
CA ALA A 83 -2.87 -9.57 -12.09
C ALA A 83 -1.43 -9.07 -11.97
N GLU A 84 -1.14 -8.19 -11.01
CA GLU A 84 0.23 -7.69 -10.74
C GLU A 84 1.19 -8.83 -10.33
N MET A 85 0.70 -9.86 -9.65
CA MET A 85 1.53 -11.02 -9.30
C MET A 85 1.81 -11.93 -10.50
N GLU A 86 0.87 -12.04 -11.44
CA GLU A 86 1.04 -12.81 -12.67
C GLU A 86 2.02 -12.14 -13.63
N THR A 87 2.02 -10.80 -13.72
CA THR A 87 3.02 -10.07 -14.53
C THR A 87 4.44 -10.27 -14.01
N LEU A 88 4.61 -10.59 -12.72
CA LEU A 88 5.90 -10.95 -12.12
C LEU A 88 6.34 -12.40 -12.39
N ALA A 89 5.50 -13.24 -13.03
CA ALA A 89 5.82 -14.65 -13.28
C ALA A 89 7.15 -14.84 -14.04
N PRO A 90 7.47 -14.10 -15.12
CA PRO A 90 8.75 -14.25 -15.82
C PRO A 90 9.96 -13.86 -14.96
N ALA A 91 9.81 -12.83 -14.10
CA ALA A 91 10.86 -12.43 -13.18
C ALA A 91 11.11 -13.50 -12.10
N ARG A 92 10.04 -14.12 -11.61
CA ARG A 92 10.12 -15.23 -10.65
C ARG A 92 10.87 -16.42 -11.24
N GLU A 93 10.58 -16.78 -12.48
CA GLU A 93 11.29 -17.87 -13.16
C GLU A 93 12.78 -17.59 -13.30
N ARG A 94 13.14 -16.35 -13.65
CA ARG A 94 14.54 -15.93 -13.70
C ARG A 94 15.20 -16.06 -12.34
N TRP A 95 14.58 -15.58 -11.26
CA TRP A 95 15.15 -15.68 -9.92
C TRP A 95 15.33 -17.11 -9.44
N VAL A 96 14.38 -18.00 -9.73
CA VAL A 96 14.50 -19.43 -9.39
C VAL A 96 15.67 -20.06 -10.14
N ARG A 97 15.81 -19.76 -11.43
CA ARG A 97 16.95 -20.24 -12.23
C ARG A 97 18.28 -19.73 -11.69
N GLU A 98 18.40 -18.42 -11.46
CA GLU A 98 19.62 -17.81 -10.90
C GLU A 98 19.96 -18.35 -9.50
N PHE A 99 18.93 -18.67 -8.71
CA PHE A 99 19.12 -19.33 -7.42
C PHE A 99 19.67 -20.74 -7.58
N TYR A 100 19.11 -21.56 -8.48
CA TYR A 100 19.59 -22.90 -8.75
C TYR A 100 21.02 -22.91 -9.28
N GLU A 101 21.34 -22.04 -10.25
CA GLU A 101 22.71 -21.87 -10.76
C GLU A 101 23.71 -21.51 -9.65
N ARG A 102 23.29 -20.73 -8.65
CA ARG A 102 24.15 -20.32 -7.53
C ARG A 102 24.43 -21.44 -6.53
N ILE A 103 23.45 -22.29 -6.23
CA ILE A 103 23.61 -23.40 -5.27
C ILE A 103 24.26 -24.65 -5.90
N THR A 104 24.17 -24.81 -7.22
CA THR A 104 24.83 -25.89 -7.97
C THR A 104 26.18 -25.48 -8.55
N GLY A 105 26.44 -24.17 -8.68
CA GLY A 105 27.72 -23.65 -9.15
C GLY A 105 28.89 -23.84 -8.17
N PRO A 106 30.10 -23.40 -8.55
CA PRO A 106 31.34 -23.64 -7.78
C PRO A 106 31.33 -22.98 -6.38
N ARG A 107 30.41 -22.04 -6.14
CA ARG A 107 30.24 -21.43 -4.82
C ARG A 107 29.50 -22.38 -3.86
N GLY A 108 28.51 -23.15 -4.29
CA GLY A 108 27.66 -23.93 -3.37
C GLY A 108 26.90 -23.08 -2.34
N PHE A 109 26.28 -23.74 -1.35
CA PHE A 109 25.59 -23.10 -0.22
C PHE A 109 26.29 -23.42 1.11
N SER A 110 26.14 -22.54 2.11
CA SER A 110 26.75 -22.74 3.44
C SER A 110 25.89 -23.70 4.26
N VAL A 111 26.45 -24.82 4.70
CA VAL A 111 25.79 -25.79 5.57
C VAL A 111 26.08 -25.48 7.04
N HIS A 112 27.33 -25.15 7.33
CA HIS A 112 27.78 -24.76 8.67
C HIS A 112 28.94 -23.76 8.54
N ALA A 113 29.34 -23.10 9.64
CA ALA A 113 30.32 -22.01 9.63
C ALA A 113 31.60 -22.36 8.84
N GLY A 114 31.73 -21.81 7.62
CA GLY A 114 32.83 -22.08 6.70
C GLY A 114 32.70 -23.34 5.84
N GLN A 115 31.81 -24.27 6.18
CA GLN A 115 31.54 -25.47 5.38
C GLN A 115 30.51 -25.18 4.28
N ARG A 116 30.94 -25.35 3.03
CA ARG A 116 30.11 -25.15 1.84
C ARG A 116 29.88 -26.50 1.15
N ARG A 117 28.65 -26.74 0.73
CA ARG A 117 28.26 -27.92 -0.07
C ARG A 117 27.71 -27.46 -1.40
N THR A 118 28.06 -28.15 -2.47
CA THR A 118 27.42 -28.00 -3.78
C THR A 118 26.31 -29.03 -3.90
N ILE A 119 25.14 -28.60 -4.36
CA ILE A 119 23.98 -29.48 -4.60
C ILE A 119 24.11 -30.08 -6.00
N ALA A 120 23.96 -31.39 -6.13
CA ALA A 120 23.93 -32.04 -7.44
C ALA A 120 22.61 -31.72 -8.15
N ALA A 121 22.62 -31.66 -9.49
CA ALA A 121 21.42 -31.32 -10.25
C ALA A 121 20.23 -32.27 -9.99
N GLY A 122 20.49 -33.55 -9.71
CA GLY A 122 19.45 -34.53 -9.39
C GLY A 122 18.83 -34.40 -8.00
N GLU A 123 19.41 -33.59 -7.11
CA GLU A 123 18.81 -33.28 -5.80
C GLU A 123 17.83 -32.10 -5.90
N LEU A 124 17.81 -31.37 -7.02
CA LEU A 124 16.91 -30.25 -7.21
C LEU A 124 15.48 -30.74 -7.52
N PRO A 125 14.46 -30.11 -6.94
CA PRO A 125 13.08 -30.44 -7.28
C PRO A 125 12.77 -30.06 -8.72
N GLU A 126 12.03 -30.92 -9.42
CA GLU A 126 11.54 -30.64 -10.75
C GLU A 126 10.60 -29.44 -10.76
N ARG A 127 10.71 -28.62 -11.81
CA ARG A 127 9.83 -27.47 -11.98
C ARG A 127 8.39 -27.96 -12.22
N PRO A 128 7.40 -27.49 -11.44
CA PRO A 128 6.02 -27.85 -11.69
C PRO A 128 5.54 -27.26 -13.02
N ARG A 129 4.73 -28.03 -13.77
CA ARG A 129 4.13 -27.58 -15.05
C ARG A 129 3.05 -26.49 -14.87
N ARG A 130 2.61 -26.26 -13.64
CA ARG A 130 1.53 -25.31 -13.30
C ARG A 130 2.09 -23.99 -12.77
N PRO A 131 1.30 -22.90 -12.75
CA PRO A 131 1.70 -21.64 -12.16
C PRO A 131 2.09 -21.78 -10.69
N TRP A 132 3.04 -20.95 -10.25
CA TRP A 132 3.49 -20.91 -8.86
C TRP A 132 2.35 -20.48 -7.93
N ARG A 133 2.11 -21.24 -6.85
CA ARG A 133 1.11 -20.95 -5.82
C ARG A 133 1.74 -21.05 -4.44
N VAL A 134 1.33 -20.17 -3.51
CA VAL A 134 1.84 -20.13 -2.13
C VAL A 134 1.17 -21.19 -1.25
N VAL A 135 -0.10 -21.50 -1.51
CA VAL A 135 -0.87 -22.49 -0.77
C VAL A 135 -1.22 -23.65 -1.71
N TRP A 136 -1.00 -24.86 -1.23
CA TRP A 136 -1.26 -26.12 -1.91
C TRP A 136 -2.58 -26.73 -1.47
#